data_AF-A0ABD1E378-F1
#
_entry.id   AF-A0ABD1E378-F1
#
_cell.length_a   1.000
_cell.length_b   1.000
_cell.length_c   1.000
_cell.angle_alpha   90.00
_cell.angle_beta   90.00
_cell.angle_gamma   90.00
#
_symmetry.space_group_name_H-M   'P 1'
#
loop_
_entity.id
_entity.type
_entity.pdbx_description
1 polymer ?
#
loop_
_entity_poly.entity_id
_entity_poly.type
_entity_poly.pdbx_seq_one_letter_code
_entity_poly.pdbx_strand_id
1 'polypeptide(L)'
;MGGCFKKCAKKTPFQVYRMKRDDFYNISGLKQFFVQPTKFNTGGFGIKNAVRITFSTSDLYTMYISDSYNEDMHKISLKKRGRPSSLNSFQGELTKKYNAPLPIEKTKLEHVISCLRWIPEIYHDFYKGLHQKEN
;
A
#
# COMPACT_ATOMS: atom_id res chain seq x y z
N MET A 1 -6.71 18.52 -19.32
CA MET A 1 -5.98 18.11 -18.10
C MET A 1 -5.44 16.71 -18.32
N GLY A 2 -4.13 16.50 -18.25
CA GLY A 2 -3.50 15.19 -18.45
C GLY A 2 -3.08 14.58 -17.13
N GLY A 3 -3.45 13.32 -16.88
CA GLY A 3 -3.00 12.56 -15.71
C GLY A 3 -1.56 12.07 -15.88
N CYS A 4 -0.85 11.88 -14.77
CA CYS A 4 0.50 11.32 -14.73
C CYS A 4 0.53 10.02 -13.92
N PHE A 5 1.25 9.00 -14.40
CA PHE A 5 1.47 7.75 -13.68
C PHE A 5 2.82 7.78 -12.96
N LYS A 6 2.82 7.36 -11.69
CA LYS A 6 4.00 7.39 -10.80
C LYS A 6 4.72 6.04 -10.83
N LYS A 7 6.03 6.04 -11.10
CA LYS A 7 6.92 4.89 -10.85
C LYS A 7 7.68 5.10 -9.55
N CYS A 8 7.70 4.13 -8.64
CA CYS A 8 8.47 4.22 -7.41
C CYS A 8 9.77 3.40 -7.50
N ALA A 9 10.93 4.05 -7.32
CA ALA A 9 12.20 3.40 -7.00
C ALA A 9 13.01 4.26 -6.02
N LYS A 10 13.66 3.64 -5.03
CA LYS A 10 14.23 4.28 -3.81
C LYS A 10 15.52 5.08 -4.00
N LYS A 11 16.21 5.02 -5.14
CA LYS A 11 17.56 5.59 -5.30
C LYS A 11 17.78 6.48 -6.52
N THR A 12 16.82 6.59 -7.43
CA THR A 12 16.91 7.44 -8.62
C THR A 12 15.78 8.45 -8.63
N PRO A 13 16.04 9.72 -8.99
CA PRO A 13 14.99 10.72 -9.12
C PRO A 13 13.93 10.23 -10.12
N PHE A 14 12.67 10.58 -9.86
CA PHE A 14 11.53 10.13 -10.64
C PHE A 14 11.69 10.51 -12.11
N GLN A 15 11.75 9.51 -12.99
CA GLN A 15 11.66 9.76 -14.43
C GLN A 15 10.19 10.03 -14.78
N VAL A 16 9.87 11.30 -14.99
CA VAL A 16 8.55 11.76 -15.40
C VAL A 16 8.51 11.85 -16.92
N TYR A 17 7.58 11.12 -17.52
CA TYR A 17 7.31 11.18 -18.96
C TYR A 17 6.00 11.91 -19.21
N ARG A 18 6.05 12.99 -19.99
CA ARG A 18 4.86 13.75 -20.36
C ARG A 18 4.11 12.99 -21.45
N MET A 19 2.90 12.53 -21.13
CA MET A 19 2.03 11.85 -22.08
C MET A 19 1.25 12.85 -22.93
N LYS A 20 1.15 12.56 -24.23
CA LYS A 20 0.22 13.19 -25.16
C LYS A 20 -1.13 12.47 -25.13
N ARG A 21 -2.16 13.09 -25.70
CA ARG A 21 -3.51 12.52 -25.75
C ARG A 21 -3.56 11.20 -26.54
N ASP A 22 -2.75 11.11 -27.58
CA ASP A 22 -2.69 9.93 -28.46
C ASP A 22 -2.07 8.70 -27.77
N ASP A 23 -1.19 8.93 -26.79
CA ASP A 23 -0.58 7.86 -25.98
C ASP A 23 -1.65 7.10 -25.15
N PHE A 24 -2.78 7.74 -24.83
CA PHE A 24 -3.88 7.07 -24.13
C PHE A 24 -4.63 6.08 -25.02
N TYR A 25 -4.64 6.31 -26.33
CA TYR A 25 -5.32 5.44 -27.29
C TYR A 25 -4.43 4.30 -27.80
N ASN A 26 -3.10 4.40 -27.62
CA ASN A 26 -2.17 3.34 -27.99
C ASN A 26 -1.14 3.06 -26.88
N ILE A 27 -1.53 2.18 -25.96
CA ILE A 27 -0.75 1.81 -24.76
C ILE A 27 0.46 0.92 -25.11
N SER A 28 0.54 0.36 -26.33
CA SER A 28 1.61 -0.58 -26.71
C SER A 28 3.00 0.06 -26.65
N GLY A 29 3.14 1.31 -27.11
CA GLY A 29 4.39 2.09 -27.02
C GLY A 29 4.72 2.56 -25.60
N LEU A 30 3.76 2.55 -24.68
CA LEU A 30 3.96 2.92 -23.28
C LEU A 30 4.52 1.78 -22.43
N LYS A 31 4.52 0.53 -22.93
CA LYS A 31 4.97 -0.65 -22.18
C LYS A 31 6.41 -0.56 -21.68
N GLN A 32 7.30 0.02 -22.48
CA GLN A 32 8.70 0.27 -22.10
C GLN A 32 8.82 1.26 -20.92
N PHE A 33 7.82 2.12 -20.76
CA PHE A 33 7.71 3.07 -19.66
C PHE A 33 6.82 2.55 -18.53
N PHE A 34 6.56 1.25 -18.39
CA PHE A 34 6.03 0.70 -17.14
C PHE A 34 7.15 0.12 -16.28
N VAL A 35 6.93 0.03 -14.96
CA VAL A 35 7.85 -0.72 -14.10
C VAL A 35 7.68 -2.17 -14.51
N GLN A 36 8.68 -2.74 -15.18
CA GLN A 36 8.68 -4.17 -15.37
C GLN A 36 8.87 -4.81 -13.98
N PRO A 37 8.06 -5.82 -13.63
CA PRO A 37 8.28 -6.54 -12.39
C PRO A 37 9.72 -7.02 -12.38
N THR A 38 10.42 -6.71 -11.30
CA THR A 38 11.79 -7.17 -11.10
C THR A 38 11.75 -8.68 -11.21
N LYS A 39 12.41 -9.25 -12.23
CA LYS A 39 12.59 -10.71 -12.30
C LYS A 39 13.40 -11.09 -11.07
N PHE A 40 12.73 -11.58 -10.03
CA PHE A 40 13.41 -12.21 -8.91
C PHE A 40 14.02 -13.51 -9.44
N ASN A 41 15.28 -13.42 -9.89
CA ASN A 41 16.13 -14.58 -10.18
C ASN A 41 16.54 -15.23 -8.86
N THR A 42 15.58 -15.79 -8.14
CA THR A 42 15.82 -16.56 -6.91
C THR A 42 14.85 -17.72 -6.87
N GLY A 43 14.83 -18.56 -7.92
CA GLY A 43 14.08 -19.84 -7.94
C GLY A 43 12.68 -19.77 -7.33
N GLY A 44 12.02 -18.60 -7.45
CA GLY A 44 10.97 -18.22 -6.53
C GLY A 44 9.67 -18.75 -7.08
N PHE A 45 9.08 -19.70 -6.38
CA PHE A 45 7.79 -20.26 -6.74
C PHE A 45 6.74 -19.15 -6.83
N GLY A 46 6.26 -18.87 -8.05
CA GLY A 46 5.22 -17.87 -8.27
C GLY A 46 3.86 -18.46 -7.95
N ILE A 47 3.10 -17.83 -7.05
CA ILE A 47 1.73 -18.29 -6.67
C ILE A 47 0.83 -18.52 -7.89
N LYS A 48 1.00 -17.76 -8.97
CA LYS A 48 0.25 -17.93 -10.23
C LYS A 48 0.41 -19.32 -10.88
N ASN A 49 1.49 -20.04 -10.56
CA ASN A 49 1.77 -21.38 -11.07
C ASN A 49 1.35 -22.47 -10.06
N ALA A 50 0.73 -22.10 -8.94
CA ALA A 50 0.36 -23.04 -7.88
C ALA A 50 -0.82 -23.91 -8.31
N VAL A 51 -0.62 -25.21 -8.23
CA VAL A 51 -1.67 -26.22 -8.40
C VAL A 51 -2.18 -26.66 -7.04
N ARG A 52 -1.30 -26.70 -6.02
CA ARG A 52 -1.66 -27.06 -4.64
C ARG A 52 -1.14 -26.01 -3.67
N ILE A 53 -2.02 -25.59 -2.77
CA ILE A 53 -1.72 -24.67 -1.68
C ILE A 53 -2.29 -25.27 -0.39
N THR A 54 -1.48 -25.35 0.65
CA THR A 54 -1.93 -25.84 1.96
C THR A 54 -1.32 -25.00 3.08
N PHE A 55 -2.13 -24.63 4.06
CA PHE A 55 -1.66 -23.87 5.23
C PHE A 55 -1.37 -24.83 6.38
N SER A 56 -0.28 -24.60 7.11
CA SER A 56 0.02 -25.40 8.29
C SER A 56 -0.96 -25.04 9.41
N THR A 57 -1.58 -26.04 10.01
CA THR A 57 -2.43 -25.84 11.20
C THR A 57 -1.60 -25.57 12.46
N SER A 58 -0.35 -26.02 12.49
CA SER A 58 0.58 -25.83 13.60
C SER A 58 1.33 -24.49 13.58
N ASP A 59 1.50 -23.87 12.41
CA ASP A 59 2.18 -22.59 12.25
C ASP A 59 1.42 -21.73 11.24
N LEU A 60 0.68 -20.75 11.74
CA LEU A 60 -0.13 -19.81 10.97
C LEU A 60 0.67 -19.00 9.94
N TYR A 61 2.00 -18.97 10.08
CA TYR A 61 2.88 -18.29 9.15
C TYR A 61 3.61 -19.26 8.20
N THR A 62 3.20 -20.52 8.13
CA THR A 62 3.75 -21.49 7.19
C THR A 62 2.69 -21.85 6.14
N MET A 63 3.08 -21.70 4.88
CA MET A 63 2.31 -22.14 3.71
C MET A 63 3.15 -23.14 2.92
N TYR A 64 2.51 -24.19 2.43
CA TYR A 64 3.10 -25.17 1.52
C TYR A 64 2.51 -24.98 0.12
N ILE A 65 3.36 -25.01 -0.90
CA ILE A 65 2.96 -24.75 -2.28
C ILE A 65 3.65 -25.71 -3.26
N SER A 66 2.93 -26.12 -4.31
CA SER A 66 3.47 -26.93 -5.41
C SER A 66 2.78 -26.58 -6.73
N ASP A 67 3.50 -26.71 -7.84
CA ASP A 67 3.03 -26.58 -9.23
C ASP A 67 2.66 -27.94 -9.86
N SER A 68 2.81 -29.03 -9.10
CA SER A 68 2.50 -30.39 -9.55
C SER A 68 1.69 -31.15 -8.49
N TYR A 69 0.87 -32.10 -8.94
CA TYR A 69 0.19 -33.04 -8.02
C TYR A 69 1.13 -34.13 -7.51
N ASN A 70 2.22 -34.39 -8.23
CA ASN A 70 3.11 -35.54 -8.03
C ASN A 70 4.41 -35.19 -7.30
N GLU A 71 4.67 -33.90 -7.05
CA GLU A 71 5.88 -33.43 -6.40
C GLU A 71 5.60 -33.01 -4.95
N ASP A 72 6.66 -33.03 -4.14
CA ASP A 72 6.61 -32.57 -2.76
C ASP A 72 6.35 -31.07 -2.70
N MET A 73 5.61 -30.64 -1.68
CA MET A 73 5.30 -29.22 -1.51
C MET A 73 6.49 -28.45 -0.92
N HIS A 74 6.75 -27.28 -1.48
CA HIS A 74 7.73 -26.35 -0.95
C HIS A 74 7.15 -25.54 0.21
N LYS A 75 7.92 -25.47 1.31
CA LYS A 75 7.57 -24.66 2.48
C LYS A 75 7.94 -23.18 2.26
N ILE A 76 6.97 -22.30 2.44
CA ILE A 76 7.10 -20.85 2.37
C ILE A 76 6.70 -20.23 3.72
N SER A 77 7.55 -19.34 4.22
CA SER A 77 7.25 -18.54 5.41
C SER A 77 6.49 -17.27 5.00
N LEU A 78 5.28 -17.12 5.55
CA LEU A 78 4.44 -15.93 5.47
C LEU A 78 4.72 -14.93 6.60
N LYS A 79 5.70 -15.21 7.47
CA LYS A 79 6.08 -14.24 8.51
C LYS A 79 6.39 -12.93 7.80
N LYS A 80 5.74 -11.84 8.26
CA LYS A 80 6.08 -10.49 7.81
C LYS A 80 7.59 -10.35 7.93
N ARG A 81 8.31 -10.27 6.80
CA ARG A 81 9.64 -9.67 6.80
C ARG A 81 9.37 -8.27 7.32
N GLY A 82 9.79 -8.01 8.57
CA GLY A 82 9.56 -6.73 9.22
C GLY A 82 9.95 -5.58 8.28
N ARG A 83 9.34 -4.41 8.46
CA ARG A 83 9.83 -3.20 7.78
C ARG A 83 11.36 -3.18 7.89
N PRO A 84 12.09 -2.92 6.80
CA PRO A 84 13.54 -2.77 6.87
C PRO A 84 13.89 -1.88 8.06
N SER A 85 14.92 -2.22 8.83
CA SER A 85 15.39 -1.40 9.95
C SER A 85 15.64 0.06 9.54
N SER A 86 15.97 0.29 8.27
CA SER A 86 16.09 1.63 7.64
C SER A 86 14.79 2.44 7.55
N LEU A 87 13.63 1.85 7.84
CA LEU A 87 12.32 2.50 7.87
C LEU A 87 11.92 2.90 9.30
N ASN A 88 12.56 2.32 10.32
CA ASN A 88 12.42 2.77 11.71
C ASN A 88 13.08 4.16 11.87
N SER A 89 14.19 4.41 11.17
CA SER A 89 14.82 5.74 11.11
C SER A 89 13.97 6.78 10.38
N PHE A 90 13.16 6.38 9.40
CA PHE A 90 12.24 7.28 8.67
C PHE A 90 11.10 7.82 9.56
N GLN A 91 10.83 7.16 10.68
CA GLN A 91 9.81 7.58 11.63
C GLN A 91 10.22 8.85 12.40
N GLY A 92 11.53 9.09 12.56
CA GLY A 92 12.09 10.32 13.12
C GLY A 92 12.23 11.47 12.11
N GLU A 93 12.29 11.17 10.81
CA GLU A 93 12.41 12.16 9.72
C GLU A 93 11.07 12.65 9.17
N LEU A 94 9.95 12.07 9.63
CA LEU A 94 8.62 12.58 9.31
C LEU A 94 8.44 13.93 10.01
N THR A 95 8.78 15.01 9.31
CA THR A 95 8.41 16.36 9.69
C THR A 95 6.91 16.38 9.98
N LYS A 96 6.55 16.79 11.19
CA LYS A 96 5.15 17.04 11.55
C LYS A 96 4.60 18.02 10.52
N LYS A 97 3.73 17.54 9.62
CA LYS A 97 3.15 18.38 8.56
C LYS A 97 2.31 19.54 9.11
N TYR A 98 1.89 19.43 10.37
CA TYR A 98 1.09 20.42 11.06
C TYR A 98 1.63 20.60 12.48
N ASN A 99 1.79 21.85 12.90
CA ASN A 99 2.26 22.22 14.24
C ASN A 99 1.17 22.09 15.30
N ALA A 100 -0.10 22.14 14.87
CA ALA A 100 -1.29 21.99 15.69
C ALA A 100 -2.43 21.36 14.85
N PRO A 101 -3.49 20.82 15.48
CA PRO A 101 -4.69 20.40 14.76
C PRO A 101 -5.24 21.55 13.91
N LEU A 102 -5.53 21.27 12.63
CA LEU A 102 -6.19 22.27 11.80
C LEU A 102 -7.64 22.44 12.26
N PRO A 103 -8.13 23.69 12.37
CA PRO A 103 -9.52 23.93 12.71
C PRO A 103 -10.41 23.38 11.60
N ILE A 104 -11.47 22.69 12.00
CA ILE A 104 -12.43 22.07 11.08
C ILE A 104 -13.56 23.05 10.81
N GLU A 105 -14.00 23.09 9.55
CA GLU A 105 -15.18 23.84 9.14
C GLU A 105 -16.44 23.30 9.85
N LYS A 106 -17.29 24.18 10.36
CA LYS A 106 -18.44 23.80 11.21
C LYS A 106 -19.34 22.73 10.58
N THR A 107 -19.65 22.88 9.30
CA THR A 107 -20.48 21.93 8.52
C THR A 107 -19.86 20.52 8.47
N LYS A 108 -18.54 20.43 8.33
CA LYS A 108 -17.82 19.15 8.32
C LYS A 108 -17.81 18.51 9.69
N LEU A 109 -17.66 19.30 10.76
CA LEU A 109 -17.71 18.78 12.13
C LEU A 109 -19.08 18.19 12.45
N GLU A 110 -20.16 18.88 12.08
CA GLU A 110 -21.54 18.39 12.24
C GLU A 110 -21.75 17.06 11.51
N HIS A 111 -21.27 16.93 10.27
CA HIS A 111 -21.33 15.67 9.53
C HIS A 111 -20.54 14.55 10.21
N VAL A 112 -19.33 14.84 10.71
CA VAL A 112 -18.51 13.85 11.43
C VAL A 112 -19.20 13.39 12.72
N ILE A 113 -19.80 14.32 13.48
CA ILE A 113 -20.58 14.00 14.68
C ILE A 113 -21.79 13.12 14.35
N SER A 114 -22.49 13.39 13.24
CA SER A 114 -23.63 12.56 12.80
C SER A 114 -23.23 11.11 12.46
N CYS A 115 -21.97 10.90 12.08
CA CYS A 115 -21.41 9.60 11.75
C CYS A 115 -20.90 8.82 12.97
N LEU A 116 -20.92 9.39 14.19
CA LEU A 116 -20.41 8.74 15.39
C LEU A 116 -21.08 7.38 15.67
N ARG A 117 -22.34 7.19 15.26
CA ARG A 117 -23.04 5.90 15.39
C ARG A 117 -22.33 4.73 14.68
N TRP A 118 -21.50 5.03 13.68
CA TRP A 118 -20.74 4.04 12.90
C TRP A 118 -19.28 3.91 13.36
N ILE A 119 -18.87 4.71 14.35
CA ILE A 119 -17.51 4.77 14.87
C ILE A 119 -17.51 4.16 16.27
N PRO A 120 -16.53 3.31 16.63
CA PRO A 120 -16.43 2.79 17.99
C PRO A 120 -16.36 3.90 19.05
N GLU A 121 -17.04 3.69 20.18
CA GLU A 121 -17.20 4.69 21.26
C GLU A 121 -15.88 5.22 21.81
N ILE A 122 -14.83 4.39 21.82
CA ILE A 122 -13.47 4.72 22.27
C ILE A 122 -12.91 5.97 21.55
N TYR A 123 -13.38 6.26 20.33
CA TYR A 123 -12.92 7.40 19.55
C TYR A 123 -13.85 8.61 19.59
N HIS A 124 -15.01 8.53 20.26
CA HIS A 124 -16.00 9.60 20.23
C HIS A 124 -15.48 10.90 20.87
N ASP A 125 -14.74 10.79 21.98
CA ASP A 125 -14.15 11.94 22.67
C ASP A 125 -13.17 12.71 21.79
N PHE A 126 -12.41 11.98 20.95
CA PHE A 126 -11.51 12.60 19.98
C PHE A 126 -12.27 13.49 18.98
N TYR A 127 -13.38 12.99 18.42
CA TYR A 127 -14.15 13.75 17.43
C TYR A 127 -14.96 14.90 18.05
N LYS A 128 -15.44 14.75 19.29
CA LYS A 128 -16.12 15.82 20.02
C LYS A 128 -15.16 16.95 20.42
N GLY A 129 -13.88 16.64 20.65
CA GLY A 129 -12.84 17.61 21.00
C GLY A 129 -12.23 18.39 19.82
N LEU A 130 -12.76 18.24 18.60
CA LEU A 130 -12.24 18.96 17.43
C LEU A 130 -12.68 20.44 17.46
N HIS A 131 -11.70 21.34 17.40
CA HIS A 131 -11.94 22.79 17.40
C HIS A 131 -12.55 23.29 16.07
N GLN A 132 -13.53 24.17 16.17
CA GLN A 132 -14.16 24.83 15.03
C GLN A 132 -13.29 25.98 14.52
N LYS A 133 -13.30 26.18 13.20
CA LYS A 133 -12.79 27.42 12.60
C LYS A 133 -13.83 28.53 12.81
N GLU A 134 -13.51 29.57 13.58
CA GLU A 134 -14.28 30.81 13.55
C GLU A 134 -14.08 31.43 12.16
N ASN A 135 -15.19 31.67 11.46
CA ASN A 135 -15.20 32.28 10.12
C ASN A 135 -14.95 33.78 10.21
#